data_AF-A0A3A8YX77-F1
#
_entry.id   AF-A0A3A8YX77-F1
#
_cell.length_a   1.000
_cell.length_b   1.000
_cell.length_c   1.000
_cell.angle_alpha   90.00
_cell.angle_beta   90.00
_cell.angle_gamma   90.00
#
_symmetry.space_group_name_H-M   'P 1'
#
loop_
_entity.id
_entity.type
_entity.pdbx_description
1 polymer ?
#
loop_
_entity_poly.entity_id
_entity_poly.type
_entity_poly.pdbx_seq_one_letter_code
_entity_poly.pdbx_strand_id
1 'polypeptide(L)'
;MRKRRKRLSPATVFGVIVMTMVICGILFYKQSVLQAQGKECINQIKELEKQQKELEQEKKDLEQFKEYVKTDEYAEKIAREKFGLVYKGEIIFEPESEK
;
A
#
# COMPACT_ATOMS: atom_id res chain seq x y z
N MET A 1 12.27 -33.43 -62.73
CA MET A 1 11.68 -34.33 -61.70
C MET A 1 10.68 -33.55 -60.85
N ARG A 2 9.37 -33.73 -61.06
CA ARG A 2 8.33 -33.04 -60.26
C ARG A 2 8.10 -33.80 -58.95
N LYS A 3 8.56 -33.27 -57.82
CA LYS A 3 8.27 -33.80 -56.47
C LYS A 3 6.75 -33.83 -56.26
N ARG A 4 6.16 -35.03 -56.26
CA ARG A 4 4.76 -35.24 -55.82
C ARG A 4 4.66 -34.78 -54.37
N ARG A 5 4.05 -33.61 -54.13
CA ARG A 5 3.66 -33.21 -52.78
C ARG A 5 2.65 -34.25 -52.28
N LYS A 6 3.05 -35.04 -51.29
CA LYS A 6 2.14 -35.94 -50.57
C LYS A 6 1.08 -35.04 -49.93
N ARG A 7 -0.16 -35.11 -50.42
CA ARG A 7 -1.29 -34.41 -49.79
C ARG A 7 -1.50 -35.07 -48.44
N LEU A 8 -1.40 -34.30 -47.37
CA LEU A 8 -1.69 -34.77 -46.02
C LEU A 8 -3.16 -35.17 -45.97
N SER A 9 -3.47 -36.28 -45.29
CA SER A 9 -4.86 -36.70 -45.15
C SER A 9 -5.63 -35.65 -44.33
N PRO A 10 -6.88 -35.31 -44.69
CA PRO A 10 -7.66 -34.32 -43.96
C PRO A 10 -7.85 -34.71 -42.47
N ALA A 11 -7.85 -36.01 -42.16
CA ALA A 11 -7.88 -36.52 -40.79
C ALA A 11 -6.61 -36.18 -40.00
N THR A 12 -5.43 -36.26 -40.63
CA THR A 12 -4.16 -35.86 -40.00
C THR A 12 -4.12 -34.36 -39.72
N VAL A 13 -4.61 -33.54 -40.66
CA VAL A 13 -4.68 -32.08 -40.50
C VAL A 13 -5.63 -31.71 -39.36
N PHE A 14 -6.81 -32.34 -39.30
CA PHE A 14 -7.77 -32.13 -38.22
C PHE A 14 -7.21 -32.51 -36.85
N GLY A 15 -6.51 -33.65 -36.74
CA GLY A 15 -5.87 -34.06 -35.49
C GLY A 15 -4.83 -33.07 -34.98
N VAL A 16 -4.02 -32.49 -35.88
CA VAL A 16 -3.02 -31.47 -35.53
C VAL A 16 -3.68 -30.17 -35.05
N ILE A 17 -4.79 -29.76 -35.69
CA ILE A 17 -5.54 -28.56 -35.28
C ILE A 17 -6.12 -28.73 -33.88
N VAL A 18 -6.74 -29.88 -33.60
CA VAL A 18 -7.30 -30.18 -32.26
C VAL A 18 -6.20 -30.19 -31.19
N MET A 19 -5.07 -30.84 -31.46
CA MET A 19 -3.91 -30.84 -30.56
C MET A 19 -3.40 -29.42 -30.28
N THR A 20 -3.32 -28.58 -31.31
CA THR A 20 -2.87 -27.20 -31.16
C THR A 20 -3.86 -26.38 -30.33
N MET A 21 -5.17 -26.56 -30.52
CA MET A 21 -6.19 -25.89 -29.71
C MET A 21 -6.13 -26.29 -28.23
N VAL A 22 -5.88 -27.57 -27.93
CA VAL A 22 -5.70 -28.04 -26.54
C VAL A 22 -4.49 -27.38 -25.90
N ILE A 23 -3.35 -27.32 -26.59
CA ILE A 23 -2.13 -26.68 -26.09
C ILE A 23 -2.36 -25.18 -25.86
N CYS A 24 -2.97 -24.48 -26.81
CA CYS A 24 -3.33 -23.07 -26.66
C CYS A 24 -4.27 -22.85 -25.47
N GLY A 25 -5.30 -23.68 -25.30
CA GLY A 25 -6.24 -23.59 -24.17
C GLY A 25 -5.54 -23.70 -22.81
N ILE A 26 -4.59 -24.63 -22.67
CA ILE A 26 -3.80 -24.79 -21.45
C ILE A 26 -2.93 -23.54 -21.19
N LEU A 27 -2.28 -23.00 -22.22
CA LEU A 27 -1.45 -21.80 -22.11
C LEU A 27 -2.28 -20.56 -21.72
N PHE A 28 -3.44 -20.36 -22.33
CA PHE A 28 -4.36 -19.28 -21.96
C PHE A 28 -4.85 -19.39 -20.52
N TYR A 29 -5.19 -20.60 -20.07
CA TYR A 29 -5.60 -20.83 -18.67
C TYR A 29 -4.47 -20.47 -17.70
N LYS A 30 -3.24 -20.92 -17.99
CA LYS A 30 -2.07 -20.57 -17.16
C LYS A 30 -1.81 -19.07 -17.15
N GLN A 31 -1.91 -18.40 -18.29
CA GLN A 31 -1.72 -16.95 -18.39
C GLN A 31 -2.76 -16.16 -17.58
N SER A 32 -4.02 -16.57 -17.60
CA SER A 32 -5.07 -15.95 -16.79
C SER A 32 -4.83 -16.13 -15.28
N VAL A 33 -4.41 -17.32 -14.86
CA VAL A 33 -4.09 -17.61 -13.44
C VAL A 33 -2.83 -16.85 -12.99
N LEU A 34 -1.78 -16.79 -13.82
CA LEU A 34 -0.56 -16.02 -13.52
C LEU A 34 -0.83 -14.52 -13.43
N GLN A 35 -1.70 -13.97 -14.28
CA GLN A 35 -2.08 -12.56 -14.19
C GLN A 35 -2.93 -12.25 -12.96
N ALA A 36 -3.76 -13.19 -12.50
CA ALA A 36 -4.50 -13.03 -11.26
C ALA A 36 -3.55 -12.98 -10.04
N GLN A 37 -2.59 -13.91 -9.97
CA GLN A 37 -1.59 -13.93 -8.90
C GLN A 37 -0.68 -12.70 -8.89
N GLY A 38 -0.31 -12.20 -10.07
CA GLY A 38 0.47 -10.96 -10.18
C GLY A 38 -0.24 -9.74 -9.61
N LYS A 39 -1.57 -9.64 -9.79
CA LYS A 39 -2.37 -8.53 -9.24
C LYS A 39 -2.48 -8.58 -7.73
N GLU A 40 -2.68 -9.77 -7.15
CA GLU A 40 -2.72 -9.94 -5.70
C GLU A 40 -1.38 -9.57 -5.05
N CYS A 41 -0.26 -10.01 -5.64
CA CYS A 41 1.07 -9.67 -5.16
C CYS A 41 1.33 -8.15 -5.22
N ILE A 42 0.96 -7.48 -6.32
CA ILE A 42 1.10 -6.02 -6.45
C ILE A 42 0.23 -5.28 -5.43
N ASN A 43 -0.98 -5.76 -5.15
CA ASN A 43 -1.84 -5.15 -4.14
C ASN A 43 -1.26 -5.31 -2.74
N GLN A 44 -0.73 -6.49 -2.40
CA GLN A 44 -0.06 -6.72 -1.12
C GLN A 44 1.18 -5.83 -0.97
N ILE A 45 2.00 -5.68 -2.02
CA ILE A 45 3.16 -4.78 -1.99
C ILE A 45 2.71 -3.34 -1.74
N LYS A 46 1.69 -2.85 -2.46
CA LYS A 46 1.18 -1.49 -2.28
C LYS A 46 0.61 -1.25 -0.88
N GLU A 47 -0.08 -2.25 -0.32
CA GLU A 47 -0.64 -2.16 1.03
C GLU A 47 0.48 -2.10 2.07
N LEU A 48 1.48 -2.97 1.95
CA LEU A 48 2.65 -3.00 2.83
C LEU A 48 3.47 -1.69 2.72
N GLU A 49 3.68 -1.17 1.52
CA GLU A 49 4.34 0.12 1.31
C GLU A 49 3.56 1.29 1.94
N LYS A 50 2.23 1.26 1.86
CA LYS A 50 1.39 2.27 2.50
C LYS A 50 1.53 2.21 4.02
N GLN A 51 1.44 1.01 4.60
CA GLN A 51 1.61 0.80 6.03
C GLN A 51 3.00 1.27 6.49
N GLN A 52 4.06 0.96 5.74
CA GLN A 52 5.42 1.38 6.06
C GLN A 52 5.55 2.91 6.11
N LYS A 53 4.96 3.63 5.14
CA LYS A 53 4.98 5.10 5.13
C LYS A 53 4.21 5.72 6.28
N GLU A 54 3.05 5.16 6.62
CA GLU A 54 2.23 5.60 7.75
C GLU A 54 2.97 5.42 9.08
N LEU A 55 3.55 4.23 9.30
CA LEU A 55 4.39 3.93 10.46
C LEU A 55 5.63 4.83 10.55
N GLU A 56 6.27 5.15 9.42
CA GLU A 56 7.43 6.04 9.42
C GLU A 56 7.04 7.48 9.78
N GLN A 57 5.87 7.94 9.33
CA GLN A 57 5.33 9.25 9.71
C GLN A 57 4.97 9.30 11.19
N GLU A 58 4.23 8.30 11.68
CA GLU A 58 3.86 8.19 13.09
C GLU A 58 5.10 8.15 13.99
N LYS A 59 6.16 7.44 13.57
CA LYS A 59 7.44 7.42 14.29
C LYS A 59 8.07 8.81 14.36
N LYS A 60 8.08 9.58 13.27
CA LYS A 60 8.62 10.95 13.26
C LYS A 60 7.81 11.86 14.18
N ASP A 61 6.49 11.78 14.12
CA ASP A 61 5.61 12.57 14.97
C ASP A 61 5.81 12.22 16.46
N LEU A 62 6.01 10.94 16.77
CA LEU A 62 6.32 10.47 18.11
C LEU A 62 7.70 10.92 18.60
N GLU A 63 8.71 10.94 17.72
CA GLU A 63 10.04 11.46 18.04
C GLU A 63 9.97 12.97 18.35
N GLN A 64 9.26 13.76 17.53
CA GLN A 64 9.03 15.18 17.79
C GLN A 64 8.27 15.41 19.09
N PHE A 65 7.22 14.63 19.35
CA PHE A 65 6.48 14.72 20.60
C PHE A 65 7.36 14.38 21.80
N LYS A 66 8.21 13.35 21.69
CA LYS A 66 9.16 12.96 22.73
C LYS A 66 10.18 14.06 23.04
N GLU A 67 10.56 14.86 22.05
CA GLU A 67 11.39 16.04 22.26
C GLU A 67 10.59 17.17 22.90
N TYR A 68 9.39 17.45 22.40
CA TYR A 68 8.51 18.49 22.92
C TYR A 68 8.20 18.31 24.41
N VAL A 69 7.87 17.10 24.86
CA VAL A 69 7.57 16.84 26.28
C VAL A 69 8.76 17.03 27.22
N LYS A 70 9.99 17.09 26.69
CA LYS A 70 11.21 17.38 27.46
C LYS A 70 11.52 18.87 27.55
N THR A 71 10.82 19.71 26.79
CA THR A 71 11.05 21.16 26.78
C THR A 71 10.44 21.81 28.02
N ASP A 72 11.03 22.93 28.43
CA ASP A 72 10.50 23.76 29.52
C ASP A 72 9.11 24.30 29.19
N GLU A 73 8.80 24.53 27.90
CA GLU A 73 7.47 24.97 27.43
C GLU A 73 6.37 23.97 27.81
N TYR A 74 6.64 22.66 27.66
CA TYR A 74 5.69 21.63 28.07
C TYR A 74 5.53 21.61 29.60
N ALA A 75 6.62 21.77 30.35
CA ALA A 75 6.57 21.86 31.81
C ALA A 75 5.78 23.09 32.30
N GLU A 76 6.00 24.25 31.68
CA GLU A 76 5.26 25.49 31.94
C GLU A 76 3.76 25.34 31.62
N LYS A 77 3.43 24.74 30.48
CA LYS A 77 2.04 24.49 30.09
C LYS A 77 1.33 23.61 31.12
N ILE A 78 1.96 22.50 31.53
CA ILE A 78 1.42 21.61 32.56
C ILE A 78 1.35 22.32 33.92
N ALA A 79 2.32 23.18 34.26
CA ALA A 79 2.32 23.98 35.48
C ALA A 79 1.15 24.99 35.52
N ARG A 80 0.90 25.69 34.41
CA ARG A 80 -0.25 26.59 34.25
C ARG A 80 -1.57 25.82 34.29
N GLU A 81 -1.72 24.74 33.53
CA GLU A 81 -2.98 23.98 33.41
C GLU A 81 -3.35 23.20 34.69
N LYS A 82 -2.39 22.53 35.33
CA LYS A 82 -2.67 21.67 36.50
C LYS A 82 -2.58 22.39 37.83
N PHE A 83 -1.66 23.35 37.95
CA PHE A 83 -1.36 24.00 39.22
C PHE A 83 -1.71 25.49 39.21
N GLY A 84 -2.17 26.06 38.09
CA GLY A 84 -2.52 27.48 37.98
C GLY A 84 -1.31 28.41 38.17
N LEU A 85 -0.09 27.90 38.00
CA LEU A 85 1.13 28.66 38.24
C LEU A 85 1.36 29.64 37.10
N VAL A 86 1.59 30.92 37.44
CA VAL A 86 1.94 31.99 36.49
C VAL A 86 3.21 32.69 36.93
N TYR A 87 3.92 33.31 35.98
CA TYR A 87 5.10 34.09 36.33
C TYR A 87 4.71 35.36 37.09
N LYS A 88 5.62 35.84 37.93
CA LYS A 88 5.42 37.04 38.72
C LYS A 88 5.26 38.26 37.79
N GLY A 89 4.06 38.85 37.79
CA GLY A 89 3.73 40.02 36.97
C GLY A 89 2.93 39.72 35.69
N GLU A 90 2.58 38.47 35.43
CA GLU A 90 1.65 38.11 34.35
C GLU A 90 0.20 38.45 34.72
N ILE A 91 -0.55 39.02 33.77
CA ILE A 91 -1.97 39.33 33.90
C ILE A 91 -2.74 38.30 33.06
N ILE A 92 -3.59 37.48 33.70
CA ILE A 92 -4.45 36.50 33.01
C ILE A 92 -5.68 37.22 32.47
N PHE A 93 -5.96 37.09 31.17
CA PHE A 93 -7.21 37.53 30.56
C PHE A 93 -8.10 36.31 30.34
N GLU A 94 -9.14 36.16 31.15
CA GLU A 94 -10.21 35.20 30.90
C GLU A 94 -11.23 35.86 29.94
N PRO A 95 -11.54 35.25 28.78
CA PRO A 95 -12.58 35.78 27.91
C PRO A 95 -13.92 35.69 28.65
N GLU A 96 -14.66 36.80 28.69
CA GLU A 96 -16.00 36.83 29.28
C GLU A 96 -16.86 35.82 28.51
N SER A 97 -17.27 34.74 29.17
CA SER A 97 -18.16 33.76 28.57
C SER A 97 -19.49 34.44 28.29
N GLU A 98 -19.78 34.67 27.00
CA GLU A 98 -21.11 35.08 26.55
C GLU A 98 -22.12 34.10 27.13
N LYS A 99 -22.99 34.63 28.01
CA LYS A 99 -24.05 33.90 28.71
C LYS A 99 -25.18 33.50 27.78
#